data_AF-A0A7S3KDU2-F1
#
_entry.id   AF-A0A7S3KDU2-F1
#
_cell.length_a   1.000
_cell.length_b   1.000
_cell.length_c   1.000
_cell.angle_alpha   90.00
_cell.angle_beta   90.00
_cell.angle_gamma   90.00
#
_symmetry.space_group_name_H-M   'P 1'
#
loop_
_entity.id
_entity.type
_entity.pdbx_description
1 polymer ?
#
loop_
_entity_poly.entity_id
_entity_poly.type
_entity_poly.pdbx_seq_one_letter_code
_entity_poly.pdbx_strand_id
1 'polypeptide(L)'
;MDQTMDEIKEALKKKAQDLCSLAEIAKQKIIKYSKKIWRDDMVILTHGYSSIVLKLITSAIENGYNLTVYVTEGRPDNTGEVMVKACQNIKPPGEDSSVSPKLGVDVKIILDSSVASIMSKVDYVFLGAEAIVENGGIINKIGTFTMALCAKAHKKKVYVFTESLKF
;
A
#
# COMPACT_ATOMS: atom_id res chain seq x y z
N MET A 1 -4.62 -41.53 22.01
CA MET A 1 -3.21 -41.62 21.61
C MET A 1 -2.63 -40.25 21.88
N ASP A 2 -1.78 -40.13 22.90
CA ASP A 2 -1.07 -38.89 23.17
C ASP A 2 -0.11 -38.64 22.02
N GLN A 3 -0.25 -37.48 21.36
CA GLN A 3 0.69 -37.08 20.32
C GLN A 3 2.07 -36.84 20.93
N THR A 4 3.10 -37.31 20.27
CA THR A 4 4.47 -37.11 20.74
C THR A 4 4.82 -35.62 20.61
N MET A 5 5.63 -35.08 21.52
CA MET A 5 6.05 -33.67 21.50
C MET A 5 6.61 -33.23 20.13
N ASP A 6 7.29 -34.13 19.41
CA ASP A 6 7.84 -33.82 18.09
C ASP A 6 6.79 -33.76 16.98
N GLU A 7 5.72 -34.56 17.07
CA GLU A 7 4.58 -34.50 16.15
C GLU A 7 3.84 -33.15 16.29
N ILE A 8 3.69 -32.66 17.53
CA ILE A 8 3.07 -31.35 17.81
C ILE A 8 3.90 -30.21 17.22
N LYS A 9 5.23 -30.26 17.39
CA LYS A 9 6.14 -29.26 16.81
C LYS A 9 6.03 -29.21 15.29
N GLU A 10 6.00 -30.36 14.64
CA GLU A 10 5.94 -30.42 13.18
C GLU A 10 4.59 -29.94 12.65
N ALA A 11 3.49 -30.30 13.32
CA ALA A 11 2.16 -29.77 13.00
C ALA A 11 2.09 -28.24 13.17
N LEU A 12 2.72 -27.68 14.21
CA LEU A 12 2.76 -26.25 14.45
C LEU A 12 3.57 -25.50 13.38
N LYS A 13 4.74 -26.03 12.98
CA LYS A 13 5.54 -25.48 11.87
C LYS A 13 4.75 -25.46 10.57
N LYS A 14 4.07 -26.57 10.25
CA LYS A 14 3.23 -26.66 9.05
C LYS A 14 2.14 -25.59 9.06
N LYS A 15 1.41 -25.45 10.18
CA LYS A 15 0.40 -24.39 10.32
C LYS A 15 0.98 -22.98 10.19
N ALA A 16 2.17 -22.73 10.72
CA ALA A 16 2.83 -21.43 10.59
C ALA A 16 3.20 -21.13 9.12
N GLN A 17 3.71 -22.14 8.39
CA GLN A 17 4.00 -22.01 6.95
C GLN A 17 2.72 -21.79 6.14
N ASP A 18 1.64 -22.50 6.45
CA ASP A 18 0.34 -22.34 5.82
C ASP A 18 -0.18 -20.89 6.03
N LEU A 19 -0.05 -20.35 7.25
CA LEU A 19 -0.45 -18.98 7.57
C LEU A 19 0.36 -17.94 6.78
N CYS A 20 1.68 -18.12 6.69
CA CYS A 20 2.55 -17.25 5.88
C CYS A 20 2.15 -17.28 4.40
N SER A 21 1.87 -18.47 3.87
CA SER A 21 1.44 -18.62 2.48
C SER A 21 0.08 -17.93 2.22
N LEU A 22 -0.84 -18.03 3.18
CA LEU A 22 -2.15 -17.41 3.11
C LEU A 22 -2.05 -15.88 3.10
N ALA A 23 -1.12 -15.30 3.88
CA ALA A 23 -0.86 -13.87 3.87
C ALA A 23 -0.40 -13.37 2.49
N GLU A 24 0.49 -14.09 1.81
CA GLU A 24 0.94 -13.72 0.47
C GLU A 24 -0.15 -13.90 -0.60
N ILE A 25 -0.93 -14.98 -0.53
CA ILE A 25 -2.09 -15.19 -1.40
C ILE A 25 -3.13 -14.07 -1.22
N ALA A 26 -3.35 -13.62 0.02
CA ALA A 26 -4.26 -12.52 0.30
C ALA A 26 -3.80 -11.22 -0.37
N LYS A 27 -2.50 -10.88 -0.31
CA LYS A 27 -1.94 -9.71 -1.01
C LYS A 27 -2.14 -9.80 -2.53
N GLN A 28 -1.95 -10.97 -3.12
CA GLN A 28 -2.23 -11.18 -4.56
C GLN A 28 -3.72 -10.99 -4.90
N LYS A 29 -4.63 -11.46 -4.05
CA LYS A 29 -6.07 -11.23 -4.21
C LYS A 29 -6.42 -9.75 -4.16
N ILE A 30 -5.84 -9.00 -3.22
CA ILE A 30 -6.03 -7.54 -3.11
C ILE A 30 -5.64 -6.85 -4.42
N ILE A 31 -4.48 -7.19 -4.99
CA ILE A 31 -4.00 -6.66 -6.28
C ILE A 31 -4.94 -7.03 -7.42
N LYS A 32 -5.43 -8.28 -7.46
CA LYS A 32 -6.38 -8.73 -8.48
C LYS A 32 -7.68 -7.92 -8.44
N TYR A 33 -8.19 -7.61 -7.25
CA TYR A 33 -9.44 -6.88 -7.09
C TYR A 33 -9.30 -5.36 -7.28
N SER A 34 -8.10 -4.79 -7.07
CA SER A 34 -7.86 -3.36 -7.23
C SER A 34 -7.81 -2.90 -8.70
N LYS A 35 -7.75 -3.83 -9.67
CA LYS A 35 -7.65 -3.53 -11.12
C LYS A 35 -8.65 -2.49 -11.64
N LYS A 36 -9.86 -2.45 -11.06
CA LYS A 36 -10.93 -1.54 -11.49
C LYS A 36 -10.76 -0.09 -10.99
N ILE A 37 -9.81 0.14 -10.09
CA ILE A 37 -9.60 1.46 -9.46
C ILE A 37 -8.66 2.32 -10.31
N TRP A 38 -7.74 1.70 -11.05
CA TRP A 38 -6.68 2.38 -11.78
C TRP A 38 -7.21 3.14 -13.00
N ARG A 39 -6.63 4.32 -13.21
CA ARG A 39 -6.82 5.20 -14.35
C ARG A 39 -5.47 5.77 -14.73
N ASP A 40 -5.30 6.13 -16.00
CA ASP A 40 -4.09 6.81 -16.45
C ASP A 40 -3.99 8.20 -15.82
N ASP A 41 -2.76 8.66 -15.59
CA ASP A 41 -2.41 9.93 -14.93
C ASP A 41 -3.03 10.13 -13.54
N MET A 42 -3.32 9.04 -12.82
CA MET A 42 -3.97 9.10 -11.51
C MET A 42 -3.01 9.58 -10.42
N VAL A 43 -3.49 10.50 -9.57
CA VAL A 43 -2.73 11.05 -8.45
C VAL A 43 -3.16 10.39 -7.14
N ILE A 44 -2.25 9.65 -6.51
CA ILE A 44 -2.51 8.98 -5.24
C ILE A 44 -1.71 9.63 -4.10
N LEU A 45 -2.27 9.57 -2.90
CA LEU A 45 -1.59 9.92 -1.65
C LEU A 45 -1.52 8.70 -0.74
N THR A 46 -0.34 8.39 -0.23
CA THR A 46 -0.10 7.35 0.78
C THR A 46 0.60 7.94 2.02
N HIS A 47 0.51 7.21 3.13
CA HIS A 47 1.06 7.61 4.41
C HIS A 47 2.23 6.71 4.82
N GLY A 48 3.45 7.25 4.82
CA GLY A 48 4.67 6.47 5.11
C GLY A 48 4.88 5.28 4.17
N TYR A 49 5.48 4.20 4.69
CA TYR A 49 5.71 2.96 3.96
C TYR A 49 4.56 1.96 4.14
N SER A 50 4.05 1.42 3.04
CA SER A 50 3.10 0.31 3.05
C SER A 50 3.44 -0.71 1.97
N SER A 51 3.74 -1.94 2.39
CA SER A 51 4.13 -3.02 1.47
C SER A 51 3.02 -3.39 0.48
N ILE A 52 1.75 -3.31 0.89
CA ILE A 52 0.62 -3.64 0.01
C ILE A 52 0.36 -2.51 -0.99
N VAL A 53 0.46 -1.25 -0.56
CA VAL A 53 0.34 -0.09 -1.46
C VAL A 53 1.49 -0.09 -2.47
N LEU A 54 2.71 -0.44 -2.06
CA LEU A 54 3.83 -0.60 -2.98
C LEU A 54 3.53 -1.67 -4.04
N LYS A 55 3.12 -2.88 -3.64
CA LYS A 55 2.76 -3.95 -4.57
C LYS A 55 1.62 -3.55 -5.52
N LEU A 56 0.67 -2.75 -5.04
CA LEU A 56 -0.42 -2.20 -5.84
C LEU A 56 0.10 -1.24 -6.92
N ILE A 57 0.96 -0.29 -6.54
CA ILE A 57 1.61 0.65 -7.47
C ILE A 57 2.45 -0.12 -8.47
N THR A 58 3.30 -1.05 -8.03
CA THR A 58 4.12 -1.91 -8.90
C THR A 58 3.26 -2.61 -9.94
N SER A 59 2.17 -3.27 -9.50
CA SER A 59 1.27 -3.93 -10.42
C SER A 59 0.61 -2.95 -11.40
N ALA A 60 0.22 -1.75 -10.96
CA ALA A 60 -0.34 -0.75 -11.87
C ALA A 60 0.67 -0.32 -12.95
N ILE A 61 1.90 -0.01 -12.57
CA ILE A 61 2.96 0.37 -13.52
C ILE A 61 3.24 -0.78 -14.51
N GLU A 62 3.36 -2.02 -14.04
CA GLU A 62 3.54 -3.21 -14.88
C GLU A 62 2.39 -3.42 -15.89
N ASN A 63 1.18 -2.94 -15.57
CA ASN A 63 0.02 -2.96 -16.47
C ASN A 63 -0.07 -1.72 -17.37
N GLY A 64 0.94 -0.84 -17.35
CA GLY A 64 1.07 0.30 -18.26
C GLY A 64 0.39 1.59 -17.82
N TYR A 65 0.00 1.72 -16.55
CA TYR A 65 -0.59 2.96 -16.02
C TYR A 65 0.48 3.98 -15.64
N ASN A 66 0.20 5.26 -15.86
CA ASN A 66 0.99 6.37 -15.33
C ASN A 66 0.42 6.89 -14.03
N LEU A 67 1.27 7.02 -13.00
CA LEU A 67 0.83 7.42 -11.67
C LEU A 67 1.71 8.54 -11.11
N THR A 68 1.08 9.50 -10.44
CA THR A 68 1.77 10.41 -9.51
C THR A 68 1.49 9.98 -8.08
N VAL A 69 2.52 9.76 -7.29
CA VAL A 69 2.42 9.25 -5.91
C VAL A 69 2.98 10.28 -4.95
N TYR A 70 2.11 10.89 -4.16
CA TYR A 70 2.52 11.65 -2.99
C TYR A 70 2.67 10.72 -1.79
N VAL A 71 3.82 10.81 -1.12
CA VAL A 71 4.14 10.03 0.08
C VAL A 71 4.44 11.00 1.20
N THR A 72 3.76 10.87 2.33
CA THR A 72 4.16 11.66 3.50
C THR A 72 5.46 11.12 4.11
N GLU A 73 6.30 11.98 4.68
CA GLU A 73 7.55 11.59 5.36
C GLU A 73 7.34 10.47 6.38
N GLY A 74 6.20 10.48 7.07
CA GLY A 74 5.86 9.44 8.03
C GLY A 74 6.71 9.55 9.29
N ARG A 75 6.80 10.73 9.89
CA ARG A 75 7.48 10.92 11.17
C ARG A 75 6.83 10.06 12.26
N PRO A 76 7.59 9.60 13.27
CA PRO A 76 8.99 9.93 13.57
C PRO A 76 10.05 9.09 12.84
N ASP A 77 9.68 7.96 12.23
CA ASP A 77 10.63 6.96 11.68
C ASP A 77 11.08 7.22 10.23
N ASN A 78 10.50 8.23 9.57
CA ASN A 78 10.85 8.63 8.20
C ASN A 78 10.64 7.51 7.16
N THR A 79 9.67 6.64 7.40
CA THR A 79 9.31 5.52 6.49
C THR A 79 8.89 5.98 5.10
N GLY A 80 8.47 7.22 4.92
CA GLY A 80 8.16 7.79 3.61
C GLY A 80 9.33 7.73 2.64
N GLU A 81 10.56 8.00 3.09
CA GLU A 81 11.74 7.90 2.22
C GLU A 81 11.96 6.48 1.67
N VAL A 82 11.68 5.46 2.49
CA VAL A 82 11.78 4.06 2.08
C VAL A 82 10.77 3.76 0.97
N MET A 83 9.55 4.29 1.11
CA MET A 83 8.51 4.15 0.09
C MET A 83 8.88 4.85 -1.22
N VAL A 84 9.44 6.07 -1.14
CA VAL A 84 9.92 6.80 -2.32
C VAL A 84 10.98 6.01 -3.07
N LYS A 85 12.03 5.54 -2.35
CA LYS A 85 13.09 4.72 -2.95
C LYS A 85 12.55 3.43 -3.56
N ALA A 86 11.60 2.78 -2.89
CA ALA A 86 10.99 1.56 -3.38
C ALA A 86 10.17 1.81 -4.66
N CYS A 87 9.42 2.91 -4.74
CA CYS A 87 8.68 3.30 -5.94
C CYS A 87 9.62 3.65 -7.10
N GLN A 88 10.72 4.36 -6.85
CA GLN A 88 11.71 4.72 -7.88
C GLN A 88 12.37 3.49 -8.53
N ASN A 89 12.43 2.36 -7.81
CA ASN A 89 13.00 1.12 -8.33
C ASN A 89 12.00 0.28 -9.15
N ILE A 90 10.75 0.72 -9.32
CA ILE A 90 9.75 0.02 -10.13
C ILE A 90 10.09 0.22 -11.60
N LYS A 91 10.27 -0.90 -12.33
CA LYS A 91 10.56 -0.87 -13.77
C LYS A 91 9.27 -0.86 -14.59
N PRO A 92 9.11 0.04 -15.57
CA PRO A 92 8.00 0.01 -16.50
C PRO A 92 8.06 -1.22 -17.44
N PRO A 93 6.90 -1.65 -17.98
CA PRO A 93 6.84 -2.78 -18.89
C PRO A 93 7.55 -2.47 -20.21
N GLY A 94 8.43 -3.37 -20.66
CA GLY A 94 9.13 -3.26 -21.94
C GLY A 94 10.40 -2.41 -21.93
N GLU A 95 10.92 -2.05 -20.76
CA GLU A 95 12.13 -1.23 -20.64
C GLU A 95 13.42 -2.06 -20.88
N ASP A 96 13.71 -2.31 -22.15
CA ASP A 96 15.09 -2.46 -22.63
C ASP A 96 15.70 -1.06 -22.74
N SER A 97 16.02 -0.49 -21.57
CA SER A 97 16.99 0.57 -21.31
C SER A 97 17.41 1.46 -22.50
N SER A 98 16.59 2.39 -22.99
CA SER A 98 17.09 3.61 -23.68
C SER A 98 16.03 4.59 -24.19
N VAL A 99 14.76 4.22 -24.42
CA VAL A 99 13.80 5.13 -25.07
C VAL A 99 12.37 4.96 -24.53
N SER A 100 12.01 5.70 -23.47
CA SER A 100 10.69 6.37 -23.35
C SER A 100 10.50 7.01 -21.96
N PRO A 101 10.56 8.35 -21.83
CA PRO A 101 10.40 9.05 -20.55
C PRO A 101 8.94 9.23 -20.10
N LYS A 102 7.99 8.43 -20.60
CA LYS A 102 6.55 8.67 -20.42
C LYS A 102 5.80 7.64 -19.60
N LEU A 103 6.29 6.40 -19.50
CA LEU A 103 5.64 5.39 -18.67
C LEU A 103 6.36 5.23 -17.34
N GLY A 104 5.67 5.46 -16.22
CA GLY A 104 6.29 5.28 -14.91
C GLY A 104 5.55 5.90 -13.74
N VAL A 105 6.25 5.92 -12.61
CA VAL A 105 5.76 6.47 -11.33
C VAL A 105 6.51 7.76 -10.99
N ASP A 106 5.79 8.88 -10.97
CA ASP A 106 6.31 10.15 -10.45
C ASP A 106 6.04 10.21 -8.94
N VAL A 107 7.07 9.93 -8.13
CA VAL A 107 6.93 9.86 -6.68
C VAL A 107 7.53 11.08 -5.97
N LYS A 108 6.75 11.70 -5.08
CA LYS A 108 7.11 12.93 -4.37
C LYS A 108 6.89 12.75 -2.87
N ILE A 109 7.91 13.08 -2.09
CA ILE A 109 7.79 13.17 -0.63
C ILE A 109 7.17 14.52 -0.23
N ILE A 110 6.32 14.51 0.78
CA ILE A 110 5.71 15.72 1.37
C ILE A 110 5.81 15.65 2.90
N LEU A 111 5.84 16.81 3.54
CA LEU A 111 5.72 16.90 5.00
C LEU A 111 4.36 16.33 5.45
N ASP A 112 4.32 15.66 6.59
CA ASP A 112 3.08 15.15 7.18
C ASP A 112 2.04 16.28 7.39
N SER A 113 2.49 17.51 7.69
CA SER A 113 1.65 18.70 7.85
C SER A 113 1.07 19.25 6.53
N SER A 114 1.65 18.88 5.38
CA SER A 114 1.23 19.35 4.05
C SER A 114 0.11 18.51 3.44
N VAL A 115 -0.40 17.51 4.14
CA VAL A 115 -1.48 16.64 3.64
C VAL A 115 -2.71 17.44 3.22
N ALA A 116 -3.10 18.46 3.99
CA ALA A 116 -4.25 19.29 3.65
C ALA A 116 -4.01 20.13 2.37
N SER A 117 -2.80 20.67 2.19
CA SER A 117 -2.49 21.55 1.06
C SER A 117 -2.40 20.79 -0.27
N ILE A 118 -1.94 19.53 -0.24
CA ILE A 118 -1.85 18.70 -1.44
C ILE A 118 -3.17 18.03 -1.83
N MET A 119 -4.11 17.88 -0.89
CA MET A 119 -5.32 17.06 -1.06
C MET A 119 -6.18 17.48 -2.27
N SER A 120 -6.15 18.75 -2.66
CA SER A 120 -6.84 19.25 -3.85
C SER A 120 -6.40 18.55 -5.15
N LYS A 121 -5.10 18.21 -5.25
CA LYS A 121 -4.47 17.56 -6.41
C LYS A 121 -4.63 16.03 -6.40
N VAL A 122 -4.96 15.45 -5.26
CA VAL A 122 -5.06 13.99 -5.09
C VAL A 122 -6.40 13.49 -5.60
N ASP A 123 -6.42 12.40 -6.36
CA ASP A 123 -7.65 11.68 -6.72
C ASP A 123 -8.13 10.83 -5.54
N TYR A 124 -7.24 9.98 -5.03
CA TYR A 124 -7.54 8.99 -4.00
C TYR A 124 -6.43 8.86 -2.97
N VAL A 125 -6.82 8.61 -1.73
CA VAL A 125 -5.89 8.27 -0.64
C VAL A 125 -5.84 6.75 -0.51
N PHE A 126 -4.65 6.18 -0.59
CA PHE A 126 -4.40 4.74 -0.51
C PHE A 126 -3.66 4.45 0.79
N LEU A 127 -4.22 3.56 1.61
CA LEU A 127 -3.68 3.21 2.91
C LEU A 127 -3.56 1.69 3.05
N GLY A 128 -2.56 1.25 3.80
CA GLY A 128 -2.60 -0.04 4.47
C GLY A 128 -3.36 0.05 5.79
N ALA A 129 -3.46 -1.08 6.49
CA ALA A 129 -3.87 -1.14 7.88
C ALA A 129 -3.08 -2.23 8.61
N GLU A 130 -2.91 -2.04 9.91
CA GLU A 130 -2.28 -2.95 10.85
C GLU A 130 -3.35 -3.81 11.52
N ALA A 131 -4.52 -3.23 11.78
CA ALA A 131 -5.72 -3.94 12.23
C ALA A 131 -7.00 -3.25 11.74
N ILE A 132 -8.08 -4.01 11.62
CA ILE A 132 -9.44 -3.53 11.42
C ILE A 132 -10.23 -3.88 12.68
N VAL A 133 -11.01 -2.92 13.18
CA VAL A 133 -11.90 -3.13 14.33
C VAL A 133 -13.35 -3.37 13.89
N GLU A 134 -14.16 -3.97 14.75
CA GLU A 134 -15.52 -4.43 14.44
C GLU A 134 -16.45 -3.36 13.88
N ASN A 135 -16.26 -2.09 14.26
CA ASN A 135 -17.05 -0.97 13.77
C ASN A 135 -16.61 -0.47 12.37
N GLY A 136 -15.65 -1.15 11.72
CA GLY A 136 -15.08 -0.78 10.43
C GLY A 136 -13.96 0.26 10.51
N GLY A 137 -13.58 0.69 11.72
CA GLY A 137 -12.39 1.52 11.93
C GLY A 137 -11.10 0.77 11.58
N ILE A 138 -10.04 1.53 11.28
CA ILE A 138 -8.72 0.98 10.97
C ILE A 138 -7.70 1.50 11.96
N ILE A 139 -6.71 0.67 12.28
CA ILE A 139 -5.52 1.04 13.03
C ILE A 139 -4.37 1.11 12.03
N ASN A 140 -3.71 2.25 11.99
CA ASN A 140 -2.53 2.52 11.18
C ASN A 140 -1.67 3.59 11.89
N LYS A 141 -0.50 3.87 11.34
CA LYS A 141 0.46 4.88 11.78
C LYS A 141 -0.18 6.22 12.19
N ILE A 142 0.44 6.86 13.19
CA ILE A 142 0.14 8.23 13.61
C ILE A 142 0.07 9.19 12.41
N GLY A 143 -1.02 9.96 12.31
CA GLY A 143 -1.29 10.86 11.20
C GLY A 143 -2.36 10.35 10.23
N THR A 144 -2.65 9.05 10.23
CA THR A 144 -3.69 8.45 9.37
C THR A 144 -5.07 9.09 9.57
N PHE A 145 -5.48 9.32 10.82
CA PHE A 145 -6.77 9.94 11.12
C PHE A 145 -6.85 11.37 10.58
N THR A 146 -5.80 12.17 10.76
CA THR A 146 -5.71 13.53 10.23
C THR A 146 -5.79 13.53 8.70
N MET A 147 -5.08 12.62 8.03
CA MET A 147 -5.15 12.45 6.58
C MET A 147 -6.57 12.09 6.11
N ALA A 148 -7.23 11.16 6.80
CA ALA A 148 -8.60 10.76 6.49
C ALA A 148 -9.60 11.92 6.69
N LEU A 149 -9.43 12.75 7.73
CA LEU A 149 -10.23 13.97 7.92
C LEU A 149 -10.01 14.98 6.79
N CYS A 150 -8.76 15.23 6.39
CA CYS A 150 -8.45 16.10 5.26
C CYS A 150 -9.07 15.59 3.95
N ALA A 151 -9.00 14.28 3.70
CA ALA A 151 -9.60 13.64 2.53
C ALA A 151 -11.13 13.80 2.53
N LYS A 152 -11.76 13.55 3.68
CA LYS A 152 -13.22 13.73 3.87
C LYS A 152 -13.64 15.18 3.61
N ALA A 153 -12.90 16.15 4.15
CA ALA A 153 -13.17 17.57 3.93
C ALA A 153 -13.08 17.97 2.44
N HIS A 154 -12.16 17.36 1.69
CA HIS A 154 -11.99 17.57 0.24
C HIS A 154 -12.83 16.62 -0.63
N LYS A 155 -13.73 15.83 -0.03
CA LYS A 155 -14.57 14.84 -0.71
C LYS A 155 -13.75 13.82 -1.54
N LYS A 156 -12.53 13.51 -1.10
CA LYS A 156 -11.67 12.49 -1.72
C LYS A 156 -11.95 11.14 -1.09
N LYS A 157 -11.94 10.07 -1.88
CA LYS A 157 -12.16 8.71 -1.37
C LYS A 157 -10.88 8.19 -0.73
N VAL A 158 -11.03 7.50 0.38
CA VAL A 158 -9.95 6.78 1.08
C VAL A 158 -10.16 5.29 0.85
N TYR A 159 -9.17 4.63 0.26
CA TYR A 159 -9.14 3.19 0.06
C TYR A 159 -8.14 2.56 1.02
N VAL A 160 -8.61 1.55 1.75
CA VAL A 160 -7.77 0.78 2.67
C VAL A 160 -7.61 -0.61 2.09
N PHE A 161 -6.36 -1.01 1.90
CA PHE A 161 -6.00 -2.32 1.36
C PHE A 161 -5.36 -3.15 2.47
N THR A 162 -6.02 -4.23 2.87
CA THR A 162 -5.50 -5.12 3.91
C THR A 162 -6.04 -6.54 3.78
N GLU A 163 -5.28 -7.50 4.28
CA GLU A 163 -5.66 -8.91 4.32
C GLU A 163 -6.63 -9.24 5.47
N SER A 164 -7.39 -10.33 5.30
CA SER A 164 -8.34 -10.83 6.30
C SER A 164 -7.70 -11.28 7.62
N LEU A 165 -6.38 -11.46 7.65
CA LEU A 165 -5.63 -11.85 8.85
C LEU A 165 -5.52 -10.74 9.90
N LYS A 166 -5.94 -9.52 9.56
CA LYS A 166 -5.87 -8.32 10.41
C LYS A 166 -7.24 -7.88 10.95
N PHE A 167 -8.26 -8.72 10.76
CA PHE A 167 -9.59 -8.56 11.36
C PHE A 167 -9.64 -9.22 12.73
#